data_AF-A0A1Y4DQX1-F1
#
_entry.id   AF-A0A1Y4DQX1-F1
#
_cell.length_a   1.000
_cell.length_b   1.000
_cell.length_c   1.000
_cell.angle_alpha   90.00
_cell.angle_beta   90.00
_cell.angle_gamma   90.00
#
_symmetry.space_group_name_H-M   'P 1'
#
loop_
_entity.id
_entity.type
_entity.pdbx_description
1 polymer ?
#
loop_
_entity_poly.entity_id
_entity_poly.type
_entity_poly.pdbx_seq_one_letter_code
_entity_poly.pdbx_strand_id
1 'polypeptide(L)'
;MRHDDPGRLAAEEELSHAGVRPEQASPAYEGAPVIQAERLLTPEEERMSDRLLLRRDRPSMVRTAVAVNVGAILCALAYVLFQAPNNLATGGASGMAIVISTLVPALPSDVALWAVNVVLVVVGLIFVERRAVAWSVVASILLSAYVSVLQALVPVSGSVTGDLWIDLVCSLVLVAAGTGIAYNAGASTGGTDILVMALSRHTSLPTGHAITVVNAVTACSGVALYGVRTGVYCIVGLLLETVIVNGVLDDLKQHKVCTVVCRRPARVQEFVVRRLARTATVWLGYGAYTGRELSVVMTVLTRSEALKLEKYLRGIDPDAFVTYVNTSQITGHGFRWV
;
A
#
# COMPACT_ATOMS: atom_id res chain seq x y z
N MET A 1 81.51 -11.17 -9.75
CA MET A 1 80.29 -11.99 -9.60
C MET A 1 79.15 -11.12 -9.07
N ARG A 2 78.28 -10.65 -9.96
CA ARG A 2 76.83 -10.57 -9.74
C ARG A 2 76.22 -10.35 -11.12
N HIS A 3 75.55 -11.41 -11.56
CA HIS A 3 74.88 -11.55 -12.84
C HIS A 3 73.76 -10.50 -12.96
N ASP A 4 73.75 -9.78 -14.08
CA ASP A 4 72.51 -9.32 -14.69
C ASP A 4 71.64 -10.57 -14.90
N ASP A 5 70.47 -10.60 -14.24
CA ASP A 5 69.54 -11.71 -14.32
C ASP A 5 68.48 -11.41 -15.40
N PRO A 6 68.56 -12.03 -16.58
CA PRO A 6 67.63 -11.82 -17.69
C PRO A 6 66.18 -12.26 -17.37
N GLY A 7 65.93 -12.90 -16.22
CA GLY A 7 64.59 -13.31 -15.77
C GLY A 7 63.64 -12.16 -15.40
N ARG A 8 64.16 -10.94 -15.18
CA ARG A 8 63.31 -9.80 -14.74
C ARG A 8 62.58 -9.11 -15.88
N LEU A 9 63.12 -9.17 -17.11
CA LEU A 9 62.48 -8.62 -18.32
C LEU A 9 61.53 -9.65 -18.97
N ALA A 10 61.82 -10.95 -18.82
CA ALA A 10 60.91 -12.01 -19.27
C ALA A 10 59.60 -12.06 -18.45
N ALA A 11 59.62 -11.64 -17.18
CA ALA A 11 58.44 -11.61 -16.31
C ALA A 11 57.41 -10.53 -16.70
N GLU A 12 57.83 -9.44 -17.36
CA GLU A 12 56.90 -8.42 -17.87
C GLU A 12 56.23 -8.85 -19.18
N GLU A 13 56.87 -9.69 -19.99
CA GLU A 13 56.28 -10.24 -21.22
C GLU A 13 55.41 -11.49 -20.99
N GLU A 14 55.69 -12.32 -19.98
CA GLU A 14 54.86 -13.51 -19.68
C GLU A 14 53.51 -13.19 -19.01
N LEU A 15 53.33 -12.01 -18.40
CA LEU A 15 52.06 -11.58 -17.81
C LEU A 15 51.02 -11.14 -18.87
N SER A 16 51.41 -11.03 -20.14
CA SER A 16 50.52 -10.75 -21.28
C SER A 16 49.69 -11.96 -21.72
N HIS A 17 50.09 -13.19 -21.35
CA HIS A 17 49.50 -14.42 -21.89
C HIS A 17 48.94 -15.43 -20.87
N ALA A 18 49.00 -15.15 -19.57
CA ALA A 18 48.61 -16.14 -18.55
C ALA A 18 47.16 -15.98 -18.08
N GLY A 19 46.28 -16.84 -18.61
CA GLY A 19 44.91 -17.06 -18.13
C GLY A 19 44.85 -17.66 -16.73
N VAL A 20 45.02 -16.82 -15.71
CA VAL A 20 44.86 -17.20 -14.30
C VAL A 20 43.38 -17.26 -13.93
N ARG A 21 43.02 -18.35 -13.24
CA ARG A 21 41.67 -18.74 -12.85
C ARG A 21 41.28 -18.17 -11.47
N PRO A 22 39.97 -18.01 -11.21
CA PRO A 22 39.42 -17.19 -10.10
C PRO A 22 39.83 -17.61 -8.67
N GLU A 23 40.40 -18.79 -8.51
CA GLU A 23 40.59 -19.46 -7.21
C GLU A 23 41.90 -19.05 -6.51
N GLN A 24 42.75 -18.27 -7.20
CA GLN A 24 44.02 -17.75 -6.68
C GLN A 24 43.97 -16.27 -6.25
N ALA A 25 42.78 -15.65 -6.22
CA ALA A 25 42.63 -14.24 -5.85
C ALA A 25 42.47 -14.06 -4.33
N SER A 26 43.33 -13.25 -3.72
CA SER A 26 43.29 -12.79 -2.31
C SER A 26 43.18 -11.26 -2.26
N PRO A 27 42.74 -10.64 -1.15
CA PRO A 27 41.39 -10.24 -0.76
C PRO A 27 40.79 -9.01 -1.50
N ALA A 28 39.46 -8.87 -1.41
CA ALA A 28 38.49 -8.26 -2.37
C ALA A 28 38.54 -6.73 -2.69
N TYR A 29 39.49 -6.00 -2.10
CA TYR A 29 39.86 -4.56 -2.17
C TYR A 29 38.97 -3.43 -1.57
N GLU A 30 39.55 -2.79 -0.54
CA GLU A 30 39.49 -1.36 -0.19
C GLU A 30 40.35 -0.59 -1.23
N GLY A 31 39.71 0.31 -2.01
CA GLY A 31 40.33 0.94 -3.18
C GLY A 31 39.90 0.38 -4.55
N ALA A 32 38.82 -0.42 -4.61
CA ALA A 32 38.20 -0.79 -5.89
C ALA A 32 38.04 0.45 -6.79
N PRO A 33 38.38 0.39 -8.10
CA PRO A 33 38.06 1.49 -8.98
C PRO A 33 36.55 1.65 -8.89
N VAL A 34 36.09 2.79 -8.37
CA VAL A 34 34.76 3.26 -8.70
C VAL A 34 34.81 3.30 -10.22
N ILE A 35 34.14 2.35 -10.88
CA ILE A 35 33.85 2.47 -12.29
C ILE A 35 33.05 3.76 -12.34
N GLN A 36 33.74 4.88 -12.63
CA GLN A 36 33.08 6.11 -12.98
C GLN A 36 32.18 5.68 -14.11
N ALA A 37 30.87 5.73 -13.86
CA ALA A 37 29.86 5.44 -14.85
C ALA A 37 30.13 6.41 -16.01
N GLU A 38 30.97 5.98 -16.95
CA GLU A 38 31.03 6.46 -18.30
C GLU A 38 29.57 6.61 -18.69
N ARG A 39 29.09 7.87 -18.85
CA ARG A 39 27.66 8.23 -18.80
C ARG A 39 26.83 7.12 -19.43
N LEU A 40 26.30 6.22 -18.59
CA LEU A 40 25.67 4.98 -19.05
C LEU A 40 24.40 5.28 -19.85
N LEU A 41 23.95 6.54 -19.76
CA LEU A 41 22.79 7.09 -20.44
C LEU A 41 23.25 8.29 -21.28
N THR A 42 22.84 8.29 -22.54
CA THR A 42 22.89 9.48 -23.38
C THR A 42 21.97 10.58 -22.81
N PRO A 43 22.20 11.87 -23.11
CA PRO A 43 21.34 12.97 -22.64
C PRO A 43 19.87 12.80 -23.04
N GLU A 44 19.58 12.07 -24.12
CA GLU A 44 18.22 11.75 -24.55
C GLU A 44 17.58 10.66 -23.67
N GLU A 45 18.35 9.65 -23.27
CA GLU A 45 17.90 8.59 -22.37
C GLU A 45 17.66 9.10 -20.96
N GLU A 46 18.47 10.05 -20.48
CA GLU A 46 18.27 10.73 -19.19
C GLU A 46 16.96 11.54 -19.18
N ARG A 47 16.71 12.35 -20.22
CA ARG A 47 15.44 13.09 -20.38
C ARG A 47 14.23 12.17 -20.55
N MET A 48 14.41 11.02 -21.20
CA MET A 48 13.36 10.02 -21.35
C MET A 48 13.07 9.32 -20.03
N SER A 49 14.09 9.01 -19.23
CA SER A 49 13.95 8.53 -17.86
C SER A 49 13.14 9.51 -17.01
N ASP A 50 13.51 10.79 -17.02
CA ASP A 50 12.78 11.83 -16.28
C ASP A 50 11.30 11.94 -16.72
N ARG A 51 11.03 11.86 -18.02
CA ARG A 51 9.65 11.86 -18.55
C ARG A 51 8.87 10.60 -18.13
N LEU A 52 9.50 9.44 -18.11
CA LEU A 52 8.86 8.18 -17.68
C LEU A 52 8.61 8.17 -16.17
N LEU A 53 9.53 8.73 -15.37
CA LEU A 53 9.36 8.94 -13.92
C LEU A 53 8.17 9.86 -13.60
N LEU A 54 7.91 10.86 -14.44
CA LEU A 54 6.78 11.79 -14.28
C LEU A 54 5.45 11.22 -14.80
N ARG A 55 5.49 10.20 -15.67
CA ARG A 55 4.30 9.53 -16.22
C ARG A 55 3.76 8.52 -15.20
N ARG A 56 3.44 9.01 -14.01
CA ARG A 56 2.79 8.23 -12.96
C ARG A 56 1.43 7.77 -13.46
N ASP A 57 1.21 6.46 -13.51
CA ASP A 57 -0.08 5.84 -13.79
C ASP A 57 -1.13 6.40 -12.83
N ARG A 58 -1.91 7.38 -13.30
CA ARG A 58 -3.16 7.74 -12.64
C ARG A 58 -4.20 6.75 -13.17
N PRO A 59 -4.93 6.03 -12.29
CA PRO A 59 -6.08 5.27 -12.75
C PRO A 59 -6.99 6.20 -13.55
N SER A 60 -7.57 5.68 -14.64
CA SER A 60 -8.50 6.48 -15.45
C SER A 60 -9.62 7.00 -14.55
N MET A 61 -10.00 8.26 -14.73
CA MET A 61 -11.00 8.93 -13.87
C MET A 61 -12.30 8.13 -13.76
N VAL A 62 -12.69 7.46 -14.85
CA VAL A 62 -13.85 6.55 -14.91
C VAL A 62 -13.67 5.32 -14.02
N ARG A 63 -12.50 4.67 -14.05
CA ARG A 63 -12.21 3.52 -13.17
C ARG A 63 -12.28 3.93 -11.70
N THR A 64 -11.73 5.10 -11.37
CA THR A 64 -11.78 5.62 -10.01
C THR A 64 -13.22 5.88 -9.59
N ALA A 65 -14.02 6.56 -10.42
CA ALA A 65 -15.42 6.82 -10.12
C ALA A 65 -16.22 5.52 -9.93
N VAL A 66 -16.06 4.52 -10.79
CA VAL A 66 -16.75 3.23 -10.68
C VAL A 66 -16.34 2.51 -9.39
N ALA A 67 -15.05 2.42 -9.09
CA ALA A 67 -14.55 1.78 -7.88
C ALA A 67 -15.07 2.46 -6.60
N VAL A 68 -15.05 3.79 -6.55
CA VAL A 68 -15.58 4.57 -5.41
C VAL A 68 -17.08 4.33 -5.23
N ASN A 69 -17.85 4.29 -6.31
CA ASN A 69 -19.29 4.01 -6.25
C ASN A 69 -19.57 2.61 -5.72
N VAL A 70 -18.91 1.58 -6.26
CA VAL A 70 -19.07 0.20 -5.79
C VAL A 70 -18.66 0.07 -4.33
N GLY A 71 -17.55 0.70 -3.93
CA GLY A 71 -17.09 0.71 -2.55
C GLY A 71 -18.10 1.34 -1.60
N ALA A 72 -18.64 2.51 -1.96
CA ALA A 72 -19.64 3.22 -1.17
C ALA A 72 -20.95 2.43 -1.02
N ILE A 73 -21.41 1.75 -2.08
CA ILE A 73 -22.61 0.90 -2.03
C ILE A 73 -22.41 -0.27 -1.06
N LEU A 74 -21.25 -0.94 -1.11
CA LEU A 74 -20.96 -2.06 -0.20
C LEU A 74 -20.91 -1.62 1.27
N CYS A 75 -20.26 -0.48 1.54
CA CYS A 75 -20.25 0.11 2.88
C CYS A 75 -21.66 0.54 3.34
N ALA A 76 -22.48 1.10 2.45
CA ALA A 76 -23.85 1.48 2.76
C ALA A 76 -24.73 0.25 3.07
N LEU A 77 -24.58 -0.84 2.33
CA LEU A 77 -25.26 -2.11 2.60
C LEU A 77 -24.84 -2.68 3.96
N ALA A 78 -23.54 -2.66 4.27
CA ALA A 78 -23.04 -3.08 5.58
C ALA A 78 -23.70 -2.28 6.72
N TYR A 79 -23.81 -0.96 6.54
CA TYR A 79 -24.41 -0.07 7.51
C TYR A 79 -25.90 -0.34 7.71
N VAL A 80 -26.68 -0.32 6.63
CA VAL A 80 -28.15 -0.40 6.71
C VAL A 80 -28.64 -1.78 7.12
N LEU A 81 -27.99 -2.85 6.64
CA LEU A 81 -28.44 -4.21 6.91
C LEU A 81 -27.94 -4.75 8.24
N PHE A 82 -26.71 -4.42 8.65
CA PHE A 82 -26.07 -5.09 9.78
C PHE A 82 -25.73 -4.15 10.93
N GLN A 83 -25.21 -2.95 10.66
CA GLN A 83 -24.74 -2.07 11.74
C GLN A 83 -25.87 -1.32 12.45
N ALA A 84 -26.66 -0.57 11.68
CA ALA A 84 -27.71 0.29 12.24
C ALA A 84 -28.82 -0.50 12.97
N PRO A 85 -29.35 -1.63 12.45
CA PRO A 85 -30.41 -2.38 13.14
C PRO A 85 -29.96 -3.03 14.45
N ASN A 86 -28.66 -3.32 14.57
CA ASN A 86 -28.09 -3.99 15.74
C ASN A 86 -27.35 -3.04 16.69
N ASN A 87 -27.39 -1.72 16.45
CA ASN A 87 -26.63 -0.72 17.19
C ASN A 87 -25.13 -1.04 17.31
N LEU A 88 -24.55 -1.61 16.25
CA LEU A 88 -23.13 -1.96 16.21
C LEU A 88 -22.29 -0.70 15.93
N ALA A 89 -21.95 0.01 17.00
CA ALA A 89 -21.07 1.18 16.97
C ALA A 89 -19.59 0.76 17.03
N THR A 90 -19.11 -0.04 16.07
CA THR A 90 -17.72 -0.57 16.08
C THR A 90 -16.64 0.49 15.84
N GLY A 91 -17.03 1.71 15.46
CA GLY A 91 -16.12 2.80 15.13
C GLY A 91 -16.55 3.50 13.85
N GLY A 92 -15.70 4.37 13.31
CA GLY A 92 -16.02 5.03 12.04
C GLY A 92 -17.03 6.17 12.18
N ALA A 93 -17.27 6.85 11.06
CA ALA A 93 -18.35 7.83 10.99
C ALA A 93 -19.73 7.17 11.16
N SER A 94 -19.90 5.94 10.66
CA SER A 94 -21.10 5.12 10.84
C SER A 94 -21.39 4.82 12.31
N GLY A 95 -20.39 4.35 13.08
CA GLY A 95 -20.56 4.10 14.51
C GLY A 95 -20.85 5.38 15.29
N MET A 96 -20.19 6.49 14.96
CA MET A 96 -20.50 7.78 15.57
C MET A 96 -21.94 8.22 15.26
N ALA A 97 -22.42 8.00 14.05
CA ALA A 97 -23.79 8.30 13.66
C ALA A 97 -24.82 7.49 14.47
N ILE A 98 -24.58 6.20 14.69
CA ILE A 98 -25.45 5.32 15.52
C ILE A 98 -25.53 5.83 16.96
N VAL A 99 -24.38 6.20 17.54
CA VAL A 99 -24.29 6.76 18.89
C VAL A 99 -25.04 8.09 18.98
N ILE A 100 -24.83 8.99 18.01
CA ILE A 100 -25.50 10.30 17.97
C ILE A 100 -27.01 10.15 17.83
N SER A 101 -27.51 9.26 16.95
CA SER A 101 -28.95 9.04 16.80
C SER A 101 -29.59 8.46 18.06
N THR A 102 -28.82 7.78 18.90
CA THR A 102 -29.30 7.27 20.19
C THR A 102 -29.36 8.37 21.24
N LEU A 103 -28.38 9.28 21.24
CA LEU A 103 -28.34 10.44 22.15
C LEU A 103 -29.35 11.53 21.76
N VAL A 104 -29.65 11.66 20.47
CA VAL A 104 -30.62 12.60 19.92
C VAL A 104 -31.69 11.82 19.16
N PRO A 105 -32.73 11.30 19.83
CA PRO A 105 -33.74 10.46 19.20
C PRO A 105 -34.53 11.14 18.07
N ALA A 106 -34.52 12.47 18.01
CA ALA A 106 -35.13 13.25 16.94
C ALA A 106 -34.32 13.20 15.62
N LEU A 107 -33.08 12.72 15.65
CA LEU A 107 -32.20 12.63 14.49
C LEU A 107 -32.08 11.16 14.05
N PRO A 108 -32.63 10.81 12.86
CA PRO A 108 -32.35 9.54 12.22
C PRO A 108 -30.84 9.32 12.01
N SER A 109 -30.44 8.05 11.99
CA SER A 109 -29.03 7.67 11.94
C SER A 109 -28.35 8.05 10.61
N ASP A 110 -29.09 8.10 9.50
CA ASP A 110 -28.58 8.59 8.21
C ASP A 110 -28.32 10.10 8.22
N VAL A 111 -29.21 10.89 8.83
CA VAL A 111 -29.01 12.34 9.02
C VAL A 111 -27.81 12.61 9.92
N ALA A 112 -27.67 11.84 11.00
CA ALA A 112 -26.48 11.90 11.86
C ALA A 112 -25.20 11.58 11.09
N LEU A 113 -25.23 10.58 10.19
CA LEU A 113 -24.09 10.23 9.35
C LEU A 113 -23.70 11.35 8.39
N TRP A 114 -24.67 12.03 7.78
CA TRP A 114 -24.43 13.24 6.98
C TRP A 114 -23.70 14.32 7.78
N ALA A 115 -24.21 14.64 8.98
CA ALA A 115 -23.61 15.66 9.83
C ALA A 115 -22.17 15.31 10.22
N VAL A 116 -21.94 14.06 10.65
CA VAL A 116 -20.60 13.56 10.99
C VAL A 116 -19.65 13.66 9.80
N ASN A 117 -20.05 13.16 8.64
CA ASN A 117 -19.20 13.19 7.45
C ASN A 117 -18.86 14.62 7.00
N VAL A 118 -19.82 15.55 7.06
CA VAL A 118 -19.55 16.96 6.76
C VAL A 118 -18.50 17.54 7.70
N VAL A 119 -18.62 17.30 9.02
CA VAL A 119 -17.63 17.76 10.00
C VAL A 119 -16.26 17.17 9.71
N LEU A 120 -16.19 15.86 9.47
CA LEU A 120 -14.93 15.17 9.19
C LEU A 120 -14.27 15.63 7.88
N VAL A 121 -15.07 15.90 6.85
CA VAL A 121 -14.57 16.45 5.59
C VAL A 121 -13.99 17.85 5.81
N VAL A 122 -14.67 18.72 6.57
CA VAL A 122 -14.17 20.06 6.88
C VAL A 122 -12.84 19.98 7.64
N VAL A 123 -12.75 19.12 8.66
CA VAL A 123 -11.50 18.85 9.38
C VAL A 123 -10.42 18.33 8.41
N GLY A 124 -10.76 17.39 7.55
CA GLY A 124 -9.85 16.84 6.54
C GLY A 124 -9.29 17.90 5.61
N LEU A 125 -10.12 18.83 5.12
CA LEU A 125 -9.69 19.90 4.22
C LEU A 125 -8.74 20.91 4.89
N ILE A 126 -8.78 21.02 6.22
CA ILE A 126 -7.90 21.90 7.01
C ILE A 126 -6.54 21.21 7.28
N PHE A 127 -6.54 19.94 7.68
CA PHE A 127 -5.34 19.25 8.15
C PHE A 127 -4.63 18.38 7.08
N VAL A 128 -5.31 18.04 5.99
CA VAL A 128 -4.79 17.13 4.95
C VAL A 128 -4.69 17.86 3.60
N GLU A 129 -3.69 17.49 2.80
CA GLU A 129 -3.52 18.04 1.45
C GLU A 129 -4.77 17.82 0.58
N ARG A 130 -5.28 18.90 -0.03
CA ARG A 130 -6.55 18.93 -0.78
C ARG A 130 -6.66 17.83 -1.86
N ARG A 131 -5.55 17.47 -2.49
CA ARG A 131 -5.50 16.40 -3.51
C ARG A 131 -5.78 15.01 -2.93
N ALA A 132 -5.40 14.76 -1.68
CA ALA A 132 -5.63 13.48 -1.00
C ALA A 132 -7.06 13.36 -0.45
N VAL A 133 -7.73 14.49 -0.18
CA VAL A 133 -9.09 14.51 0.41
C VAL A 133 -10.18 14.55 -0.66
N ALA A 134 -9.91 15.08 -1.86
CA ALA A 134 -10.93 15.32 -2.88
C ALA A 134 -11.79 14.08 -3.22
N TRP A 135 -11.17 12.93 -3.48
CA TRP A 135 -11.91 11.69 -3.74
C TRP A 135 -12.58 11.12 -2.48
N SER A 136 -12.01 11.37 -1.31
CA SER A 136 -12.61 10.97 -0.03
C SER A 136 -13.88 11.77 0.29
N VAL A 137 -13.94 13.06 -0.07
CA VAL A 137 -15.18 13.87 0.04
C VAL A 137 -16.28 13.27 -0.83
N VAL A 138 -15.96 12.94 -2.08
CA VAL A 138 -16.93 12.32 -3.01
C VAL A 138 -17.42 11.00 -2.44
N ALA A 139 -16.52 10.17 -1.91
CA ALA A 139 -16.88 8.89 -1.30
C ALA A 139 -17.74 9.06 -0.03
N SER A 140 -17.43 10.02 0.87
CA SER A 140 -18.26 10.35 2.03
C SER A 140 -19.68 10.73 1.65
N ILE A 141 -19.81 11.61 0.65
CA ILE A 141 -21.11 12.11 0.17
C ILE A 141 -21.91 10.96 -0.45
N LEU A 142 -21.26 10.14 -1.29
CA LEU A 142 -21.89 8.98 -1.89
C LEU A 142 -22.34 7.97 -0.84
N LEU A 143 -21.49 7.67 0.15
CA LEU A 143 -21.83 6.78 1.26
C LEU A 143 -23.07 7.27 2.00
N SER A 144 -23.09 8.54 2.43
CA SER A 144 -24.24 9.12 3.11
C SER A 144 -25.50 9.12 2.25
N ALA A 145 -25.38 9.43 0.96
CA ALA A 145 -26.51 9.38 0.02
C ALA A 145 -27.06 7.96 -0.16
N TYR A 146 -26.19 6.96 -0.35
CA TYR A 146 -26.61 5.57 -0.49
C TYR A 146 -27.23 5.02 0.79
N VAL A 147 -26.72 5.41 1.96
CA VAL A 147 -27.33 5.05 3.24
C VAL A 147 -28.75 5.60 3.35
N SER A 148 -28.96 6.90 3.09
CA SER A 148 -30.30 7.50 3.13
C SER A 148 -31.27 6.83 2.13
N VAL A 149 -30.81 6.55 0.91
CA VAL A 149 -31.63 5.85 -0.10
C VAL A 149 -31.95 4.41 0.34
N LEU A 150 -30.97 3.67 0.84
CA LEU A 150 -31.17 2.28 1.25
C LEU A 150 -32.05 2.16 2.49
N GLN A 151 -31.92 3.06 3.47
CA GLN A 151 -32.82 3.09 4.63
C GLN A 151 -34.26 3.40 4.23
N ALA A 152 -34.47 4.31 3.26
CA ALA A 152 -35.79 4.63 2.75
C ALA A 152 -36.44 3.47 1.98
N LEU A 153 -35.63 2.67 1.25
CA LEU A 153 -36.11 1.53 0.46
C LEU A 153 -36.29 0.26 1.29
N VAL A 154 -35.41 0.02 2.25
CA VAL A 154 -35.37 -1.19 3.07
C VAL A 154 -35.25 -0.79 4.54
N PRO A 155 -36.38 -0.45 5.21
CA PRO A 155 -36.38 -0.18 6.63
C PRO A 155 -36.20 -1.51 7.39
N VAL A 156 -34.96 -1.90 7.61
CA VAL A 156 -34.61 -3.07 8.43
C VAL A 156 -34.63 -2.66 9.90
N SER A 157 -35.56 -3.20 10.67
CA SER A 157 -35.74 -2.87 12.09
C SER A 157 -35.13 -3.90 13.05
N GLY A 158 -34.44 -4.92 12.55
CA GLY A 158 -33.84 -5.96 13.37
C GLY A 158 -32.72 -6.73 12.67
N SER A 159 -32.07 -7.62 13.42
CA SER A 159 -31.00 -8.48 12.90
C SER A 159 -31.45 -9.26 11.66
N VAL A 160 -30.71 -9.14 10.56
CA VAL A 160 -31.02 -9.83 9.29
C VAL A 160 -30.82 -11.33 9.42
N THR A 161 -29.82 -11.76 10.21
CA THR A 161 -29.50 -13.18 10.40
C THR A 161 -30.07 -13.78 11.68
N GLY A 162 -30.57 -12.95 12.60
CA GLY A 162 -31.00 -13.36 13.94
C GLY A 162 -29.85 -13.57 14.93
N ASP A 163 -28.58 -13.42 14.49
CA ASP A 163 -27.39 -13.54 15.33
C ASP A 163 -26.48 -12.33 15.18
N LEU A 164 -26.25 -11.64 16.31
CA LEU A 164 -25.40 -10.45 16.39
C LEU A 164 -23.95 -10.70 15.94
N TRP A 165 -23.42 -11.91 16.14
CA TRP A 165 -22.05 -12.26 15.74
C TRP A 165 -21.94 -12.41 14.23
N ILE A 166 -22.93 -13.05 13.61
CA ILE A 166 -22.96 -13.23 12.15
C ILE A 166 -23.14 -11.86 11.50
N ASP A 167 -24.05 -11.03 12.01
CA ASP A 167 -24.26 -9.67 11.52
C ASP A 167 -22.98 -8.81 11.65
N LEU A 168 -22.27 -8.92 12.77
CA LEU A 168 -20.98 -8.24 12.96
C LEU A 168 -19.97 -8.68 11.89
N VAL A 169 -19.77 -9.99 11.69
CA VAL A 169 -18.80 -10.50 10.71
C VAL A 169 -19.19 -10.11 9.28
N CYS A 170 -20.47 -10.23 8.93
CA CYS A 170 -20.99 -9.80 7.62
C CYS A 170 -20.75 -8.31 7.38
N SER A 171 -20.99 -7.47 8.39
CA SER A 171 -20.71 -6.03 8.31
C SER A 171 -19.22 -5.76 8.05
N LEU A 172 -18.32 -6.44 8.76
CA LEU A 172 -16.87 -6.24 8.64
C LEU A 172 -16.34 -6.68 7.28
N VAL A 173 -16.83 -7.79 6.72
CA VAL A 173 -16.43 -8.26 5.39
C VAL A 173 -16.87 -7.28 4.30
N LEU A 174 -18.10 -6.78 4.37
CA LEU A 174 -18.61 -5.81 3.41
C LEU A 174 -17.89 -4.46 3.51
N VAL A 175 -17.63 -3.97 4.72
CA VAL A 175 -16.84 -2.75 4.93
C VAL A 175 -15.41 -2.93 4.44
N ALA A 176 -14.75 -4.06 4.74
CA ALA A 176 -13.38 -4.34 4.27
C ALA A 176 -13.30 -4.39 2.74
N ALA A 177 -14.27 -5.05 2.09
CA ALA A 177 -14.35 -5.09 0.64
C ALA A 177 -14.63 -3.70 0.04
N GLY A 178 -15.61 -2.97 0.58
CA GLY A 178 -16.00 -1.66 0.08
C GLY A 178 -14.89 -0.62 0.23
N THR A 179 -14.34 -0.51 1.44
CA THR A 179 -13.22 0.40 1.74
C THR A 179 -11.97 -0.01 0.98
N GLY A 180 -11.67 -1.31 0.84
CA GLY A 180 -10.54 -1.79 0.03
C GLY A 180 -10.63 -1.39 -1.46
N ILE A 181 -11.82 -1.51 -2.07
CA ILE A 181 -12.05 -1.13 -3.47
C ILE A 181 -11.89 0.39 -3.66
N ALA A 182 -12.51 1.20 -2.78
CA ALA A 182 -12.41 2.66 -2.83
C ALA A 182 -10.95 3.12 -2.60
N TYR A 183 -10.27 2.50 -1.63
CA TYR A 183 -8.89 2.83 -1.27
C TYR A 183 -7.91 2.51 -2.39
N ASN A 184 -8.07 1.37 -3.05
CA ASN A 184 -7.27 1.02 -4.22
C ASN A 184 -7.44 2.03 -5.38
N ALA A 185 -8.58 2.74 -5.43
CA ALA A 185 -8.82 3.82 -6.38
C ALA A 185 -8.25 5.19 -5.94
N GLY A 186 -7.68 5.27 -4.74
CA GLY A 186 -7.12 6.49 -4.15
C GLY A 186 -8.14 7.32 -3.35
N ALA A 187 -9.27 6.74 -2.95
CA ALA A 187 -10.30 7.38 -2.15
C ALA A 187 -10.44 6.68 -0.78
N SER A 188 -10.64 7.41 0.31
CA SER A 188 -11.18 6.81 1.53
C SER A 188 -12.69 6.91 1.50
N THR A 189 -13.41 5.91 2.02
CA THR A 189 -14.87 5.95 2.22
C THR A 189 -15.31 7.03 3.21
N GLY A 190 -14.36 7.75 3.79
CA GLY A 190 -14.58 9.13 4.19
C GLY A 190 -15.37 9.23 5.49
N GLY A 191 -14.88 8.50 6.50
CA GLY A 191 -15.27 8.64 7.89
C GLY A 191 -14.07 9.02 8.76
N THR A 192 -13.88 8.31 9.87
CA THR A 192 -12.78 8.54 10.82
C THR A 192 -11.40 8.32 10.20
N ASP A 193 -11.30 7.65 9.05
CA ASP A 193 -10.06 7.55 8.27
C ASP A 193 -9.42 8.91 7.98
N ILE A 194 -10.22 9.95 7.78
CA ILE A 194 -9.73 11.32 7.57
C ILE A 194 -9.06 11.84 8.85
N LEU A 195 -9.68 11.59 10.01
CA LEU A 195 -9.13 11.90 11.33
C LEU A 195 -7.84 11.11 11.59
N VAL A 196 -7.83 9.81 11.26
CA VAL A 196 -6.67 8.92 11.40
C VAL A 196 -5.53 9.39 10.51
N MET A 197 -5.83 9.79 9.27
CA MET A 197 -4.84 10.33 8.34
C MET A 197 -4.29 11.67 8.82
N ALA A 198 -5.12 12.53 9.40
CA ALA A 198 -4.66 13.77 10.03
C ALA A 198 -3.76 13.46 11.26
N LEU A 199 -4.20 12.58 12.15
CA LEU A 199 -3.48 12.22 13.38
C LEU A 199 -2.13 11.56 13.06
N SER A 200 -2.10 10.56 12.19
CA SER A 200 -0.86 9.89 11.76
C SER A 200 0.11 10.80 11.00
N ARG A 201 -0.34 11.93 10.46
CA ARG A 201 0.54 12.92 9.84
C ARG A 201 1.21 13.82 10.88
N HIS A 202 0.53 14.06 12.01
CA HIS A 202 1.03 14.89 13.10
C HIS A 202 1.66 14.09 14.24
N THR A 203 1.60 12.76 14.21
CA THR A 203 2.13 11.88 15.26
C THR A 203 2.83 10.68 14.64
N SER A 204 3.91 10.18 15.27
CA SER A 204 4.65 8.98 14.85
C SER A 204 3.96 7.66 15.22
N LEU A 205 2.65 7.69 15.49
CA LEU A 205 1.88 6.51 15.89
C LEU A 205 1.65 5.59 14.69
N PRO A 206 1.78 4.26 14.86
CA PRO A 206 1.34 3.30 13.85
C PRO A 206 -0.15 3.49 13.53
N THR A 207 -0.52 3.33 12.26
CA THR A 207 -1.89 3.60 11.77
C THR A 207 -2.95 2.81 12.55
N GLY A 208 -2.68 1.55 12.89
CA GLY A 208 -3.60 0.74 13.70
C GLY A 208 -3.88 1.34 15.09
N HIS A 209 -2.86 1.87 15.78
CA HIS A 209 -3.06 2.52 17.08
C HIS A 209 -3.85 3.82 16.96
N ALA A 210 -3.60 4.61 15.92
CA ALA A 210 -4.36 5.84 15.67
C ALA A 210 -5.86 5.54 15.47
N ILE A 211 -6.20 4.46 14.77
CA ILE A 211 -7.58 4.01 14.56
C ILE A 211 -8.23 3.60 15.87
N THR A 212 -7.56 2.76 16.66
CA THR A 212 -8.08 2.33 17.96
C THR A 212 -8.35 3.52 18.86
N VAL A 213 -7.46 4.51 18.92
CA VAL A 213 -7.65 5.72 19.75
C VAL A 213 -8.83 6.54 19.28
N VAL A 214 -8.95 6.81 17.97
CA VAL A 214 -10.04 7.62 17.41
C VAL A 214 -11.40 6.94 17.62
N ASN A 215 -11.47 5.61 17.47
CA ASN A 215 -12.72 4.87 17.50
C ASN A 215 -13.08 4.29 18.88
N ALA A 216 -12.13 4.24 19.82
CA ALA A 216 -12.36 3.65 21.15
C ALA A 216 -13.50 4.34 21.90
N VAL A 217 -13.61 5.67 21.80
CA VAL A 217 -14.69 6.42 22.47
C VAL A 217 -16.06 5.96 21.96
N THR A 218 -16.20 5.83 20.64
CA THR A 218 -17.42 5.36 19.98
C THR A 218 -17.75 3.93 20.39
N ALA A 219 -16.78 3.01 20.32
CA ALA A 219 -16.99 1.60 20.69
C ALA A 219 -17.34 1.42 22.18
N CYS A 220 -16.64 2.13 23.06
CA CYS A 220 -16.90 2.09 24.51
C CYS A 220 -18.26 2.69 24.87
N SER A 221 -18.73 3.71 24.14
CA SER A 221 -20.06 4.28 24.36
C SER A 221 -21.18 3.26 24.15
N GLY A 222 -20.95 2.23 23.32
CA GLY A 222 -21.89 1.14 23.09
C GLY A 222 -22.19 0.31 24.34
N VAL A 223 -21.23 0.18 25.28
CA VAL A 223 -21.45 -0.51 26.57
C VAL A 223 -22.44 0.27 27.43
N ALA A 224 -22.30 1.60 27.46
CA ALA A 224 -23.15 2.48 28.26
C ALA A 224 -24.57 2.63 27.67
N LEU A 225 -24.68 2.69 26.34
CA LEU A 225 -25.95 2.98 25.65
C LEU A 225 -26.78 1.75 25.30
N TYR A 226 -26.14 0.65 24.89
CA TYR A 226 -26.84 -0.54 24.34
C TYR A 226 -26.70 -1.79 25.22
N GLY A 227 -26.09 -1.64 26.40
CA GLY A 227 -25.84 -2.71 27.36
C GLY A 227 -24.57 -3.51 27.10
N VAL A 228 -24.21 -4.35 28.07
CA VAL A 228 -22.93 -5.06 28.11
C VAL A 228 -22.73 -5.98 26.91
N ARG A 229 -23.77 -6.71 26.50
CA ARG A 229 -23.70 -7.61 25.34
C ARG A 229 -23.30 -6.84 24.08
N THR A 230 -24.12 -5.88 23.65
CA THR A 230 -23.85 -5.11 22.43
C THR A 230 -22.56 -4.30 22.51
N GLY A 231 -22.24 -3.75 23.68
CA GLY A 231 -21.00 -3.02 23.90
C GLY A 231 -19.73 -3.87 23.74
N VAL A 232 -19.73 -5.10 24.26
CA VAL A 232 -18.60 -6.04 24.04
C VAL A 232 -18.45 -6.36 22.56
N TYR A 233 -19.56 -6.55 21.83
CA TYR A 233 -19.51 -6.75 20.37
C TYR A 233 -18.99 -5.52 19.63
N CYS A 234 -19.29 -4.29 20.08
CA CYS A 234 -18.71 -3.06 19.51
C CYS A 234 -17.19 -3.02 19.70
N ILE A 235 -16.69 -3.37 20.89
CA ILE A 235 -15.26 -3.39 21.19
C ILE A 235 -14.54 -4.50 20.39
N VAL A 236 -15.08 -5.71 20.36
CA VAL A 236 -14.53 -6.81 19.57
C VAL A 236 -14.58 -6.47 18.08
N GLY A 237 -15.68 -5.87 17.63
CA GLY A 237 -15.85 -5.36 16.27
C GLY A 237 -14.77 -4.35 15.90
N LEU A 238 -14.47 -3.37 16.77
CA LEU A 238 -13.38 -2.41 16.57
C LEU A 238 -12.02 -3.10 16.37
N LEU A 239 -11.71 -4.10 17.21
CA LEU A 239 -10.45 -4.84 17.11
C LEU A 239 -10.37 -5.65 15.82
N LEU A 240 -11.45 -6.35 15.45
CA LEU A 240 -11.54 -7.11 14.21
C LEU A 240 -11.49 -6.20 12.97
N GLU A 241 -12.19 -5.07 12.99
CA GLU A 241 -12.13 -4.04 11.95
C GLU A 241 -10.70 -3.57 11.75
N THR A 242 -9.99 -3.32 12.86
CA THR A 242 -8.60 -2.88 12.83
C THR A 242 -7.68 -3.92 12.18
N VAL A 243 -7.92 -5.22 12.38
CA VAL A 243 -7.11 -6.29 11.77
C VAL A 243 -7.51 -6.55 10.32
N ILE A 244 -8.81 -6.65 10.03
CA ILE A 244 -9.33 -7.05 8.72
C ILE A 244 -9.25 -5.89 7.73
N VAL A 245 -9.88 -4.76 8.04
CA VAL A 245 -9.95 -3.61 7.12
C VAL A 245 -8.55 -3.05 6.91
N ASN A 246 -7.79 -2.78 7.98
CA ASN A 246 -6.44 -2.23 7.80
C ASN A 246 -5.46 -3.25 7.26
N GLY A 247 -5.60 -4.54 7.58
CA GLY A 247 -4.80 -5.57 6.93
C GLY A 247 -4.97 -5.51 5.41
N VAL A 248 -6.20 -5.36 4.91
CA VAL A 248 -6.48 -5.15 3.49
C VAL A 248 -5.86 -3.83 3.00
N LEU A 249 -6.04 -2.73 3.71
CA LEU A 249 -5.53 -1.41 3.29
C LEU A 249 -4.00 -1.33 3.26
N ASP A 250 -3.32 -1.91 4.25
CA ASP A 250 -1.87 -1.93 4.33
C ASP A 250 -1.30 -2.85 3.24
N ASP A 251 -1.92 -4.01 2.99
CA ASP A 251 -1.54 -4.90 1.88
C ASP A 251 -1.69 -4.22 0.50
N LEU A 252 -2.67 -3.33 0.33
CA LEU A 252 -2.83 -2.51 -0.88
C LEU A 252 -1.75 -1.43 -1.04
N LYS A 253 -1.19 -0.91 0.07
CA LYS A 253 -0.15 0.13 0.06
C LYS A 253 1.27 -0.43 -0.10
N GLN A 254 1.46 -1.74 0.05
CA GLN A 254 2.81 -2.29 0.07
C GLN A 254 3.46 -2.25 -1.31
N HIS A 255 4.57 -1.54 -1.38
CA HIS A 255 5.56 -1.74 -2.42
C HIS A 255 6.48 -2.89 -2.02
N LYS A 256 6.99 -3.59 -3.03
CA LYS A 256 7.96 -4.67 -2.87
C LYS A 256 9.29 -4.24 -3.45
N VAL A 257 10.33 -4.28 -2.64
CA VAL A 257 11.69 -4.27 -3.13
C VAL A 257 11.92 -5.65 -3.75
N CYS A 258 12.04 -5.67 -5.08
CA CYS A 258 12.26 -6.87 -5.87
C CYS A 258 13.75 -6.91 -6.22
N THR A 259 14.46 -7.90 -5.71
CA THR A 259 15.86 -8.15 -6.04
C THR A 259 15.93 -9.38 -6.92
N VAL A 260 16.21 -9.15 -8.20
CA VAL A 260 16.38 -10.19 -9.22
C VAL A 260 17.84 -10.58 -9.27
N VAL A 261 18.14 -11.87 -9.17
CA VAL A 261 19.47 -12.41 -9.46
C VAL A 261 19.36 -13.22 -10.74
N CYS A 262 20.08 -12.81 -11.79
CA CYS A 262 19.97 -13.43 -13.11
C CYS A 262 21.29 -13.37 -13.89
N ARG A 263 21.40 -14.18 -14.95
CA ARG A 263 22.56 -14.17 -15.86
C ARG A 263 22.42 -13.20 -17.02
N ARG A 264 21.20 -12.74 -17.30
CA ARG A 264 20.87 -11.91 -18.47
C ARG A 264 20.21 -10.59 -18.04
N PRO A 265 20.96 -9.65 -17.40
CA PRO A 265 20.40 -8.42 -16.83
C PRO A 265 19.75 -7.51 -17.88
N ALA A 266 20.29 -7.44 -19.10
CA ALA A 266 19.83 -6.52 -20.14
C ALA A 266 18.33 -6.67 -20.46
N ARG A 267 17.84 -7.92 -20.57
CA ARG A 267 16.41 -8.18 -20.85
C ARG A 267 15.50 -7.83 -19.67
N VAL A 268 16.02 -7.97 -18.45
CA VAL A 268 15.29 -7.64 -17.22
C VAL A 268 15.23 -6.12 -17.05
N GLN A 269 16.36 -5.43 -17.22
CA GLN A 269 16.46 -3.97 -17.22
C GLN A 269 15.52 -3.36 -18.26
N GLU A 270 15.54 -3.85 -19.50
CA GLU A 270 14.66 -3.34 -20.56
C GLU A 270 13.18 -3.49 -20.19
N PHE A 271 12.79 -4.63 -19.62
CA PHE A 271 11.41 -4.84 -19.20
C PHE A 271 11.00 -3.92 -18.06
N VAL A 272 11.85 -3.76 -17.05
CA VAL A 272 11.57 -2.89 -15.91
C VAL A 272 11.47 -1.43 -16.36
N VAL A 273 12.41 -0.95 -17.17
CA VAL A 273 12.45 0.45 -17.62
C VAL A 273 11.39 0.74 -18.68
N ARG A 274 11.26 -0.08 -19.73
CA ARG A 274 10.37 0.22 -20.86
C ARG A 274 8.94 -0.25 -20.67
N ARG A 275 8.73 -1.42 -20.05
CA ARG A 275 7.38 -2.00 -19.89
C ARG A 275 6.72 -1.69 -18.56
N LEU A 276 7.49 -1.67 -17.47
CA LEU A 276 6.96 -1.28 -16.16
C LEU A 276 7.09 0.22 -15.90
N ALA A 277 7.88 0.95 -16.69
CA ALA A 277 8.18 2.37 -16.46
C ALA A 277 8.75 2.62 -15.05
N ARG A 278 9.64 1.72 -14.59
CA ARG A 278 10.27 1.76 -13.27
C ARG A 278 11.78 1.84 -13.38
N THR A 279 12.42 2.44 -12.38
CA THR A 279 13.88 2.47 -12.27
C THR A 279 14.38 1.15 -11.66
N ALA A 280 15.59 0.75 -12.03
CA ALA A 280 16.29 -0.34 -11.39
C ALA A 280 17.74 0.08 -11.12
N THR A 281 18.27 -0.37 -10.00
CA THR A 281 19.68 -0.30 -9.66
C THR A 281 20.31 -1.65 -9.95
N VAL A 282 21.46 -1.66 -10.63
CA VAL A 282 22.13 -2.90 -11.02
C VAL A 282 23.55 -2.92 -10.49
N TRP A 283 23.96 -4.06 -9.97
CA TRP A 283 25.32 -4.34 -9.59
C TRP A 283 25.71 -5.77 -9.94
N LEU A 284 27.02 -6.01 -9.98
CA LEU A 284 27.60 -7.32 -10.22
C LEU A 284 27.86 -8.02 -8.89
N GLY A 285 27.61 -9.32 -8.86
CA GLY A 285 27.91 -10.18 -7.72
C GLY A 285 28.45 -11.53 -8.21
N TYR A 286 28.91 -12.35 -7.27
CA TYR A 286 29.44 -13.68 -7.58
C TYR A 286 28.67 -14.73 -6.79
N GLY A 287 28.32 -15.83 -7.45
CA GLY A 287 27.71 -16.96 -6.75
C GLY A 287 28.71 -17.61 -5.81
N ALA A 288 28.45 -17.56 -4.50
CA ALA A 288 29.39 -18.03 -3.47
C ALA A 288 29.85 -19.49 -3.67
N TYR A 289 28.99 -20.35 -4.20
CA TYR A 289 29.33 -21.75 -4.51
C TYR A 289 29.93 -21.92 -5.91
N THR A 290 29.40 -21.20 -6.90
CA THR A 290 29.73 -21.43 -8.31
C THR A 290 30.92 -20.61 -8.82
N GLY A 291 31.30 -19.53 -8.11
CA GLY A 291 32.29 -18.54 -8.56
C GLY A 291 31.87 -17.72 -9.79
N ARG A 292 30.73 -18.04 -10.41
CA ARG A 292 30.24 -17.37 -11.62
C ARG A 292 29.71 -15.98 -11.29
N GLU A 293 30.02 -15.05 -12.18
CA GLU A 293 29.47 -13.71 -12.20
C GLU A 293 27.95 -13.76 -12.43
N LEU A 294 27.23 -13.00 -11.61
CA LEU A 294 25.78 -12.86 -11.62
C LEU A 294 25.45 -11.39 -11.56
N SER A 295 24.39 -10.99 -12.24
CA SER A 295 23.89 -9.63 -12.15
C SER A 295 22.72 -9.56 -11.19
N VAL A 296 22.77 -8.59 -10.30
CA VAL A 296 21.70 -8.31 -9.35
C VAL A 296 20.99 -7.04 -9.78
N VAL A 297 19.69 -7.15 -10.06
CA VAL A 297 18.83 -6.05 -10.46
C VAL A 297 17.83 -5.79 -9.35
N MET A 298 17.95 -4.66 -8.68
CA MET A 298 17.02 -4.24 -7.64
C MET A 298 16.08 -3.18 -8.18
N THR A 299 14.79 -3.36 -7.97
CA THR A 299 13.77 -2.39 -8.33
C THR A 299 12.66 -2.38 -7.30
N VAL A 300 11.95 -1.27 -7.20
CA VAL A 300 10.82 -1.11 -6.29
C VAL A 300 9.55 -1.11 -7.12
N LEU A 301 8.70 -2.11 -6.89
CA LEU A 301 7.51 -2.38 -7.68
C LEU A 301 6.28 -2.43 -6.79
N THR A 302 5.11 -2.10 -7.33
CA THR A 302 3.83 -2.48 -6.73
C THR A 302 3.64 -4.01 -6.81
N ARG A 303 2.74 -4.57 -6.00
CA ARG A 303 2.42 -6.01 -6.04
C ARG A 303 2.07 -6.50 -7.45
N SER A 304 1.25 -5.75 -8.18
CA SER A 304 0.82 -6.11 -9.54
C SER A 304 1.98 -6.08 -10.54
N GLU A 305 2.90 -5.12 -10.41
CA GLU A 305 4.11 -5.04 -11.25
C GLU A 305 5.10 -6.16 -10.91
N ALA A 306 5.26 -6.49 -9.63
CA ALA A 306 6.10 -7.59 -9.16
C ALA A 306 5.66 -8.95 -9.74
N LEU A 307 4.35 -9.21 -9.83
CA LEU A 307 3.80 -10.41 -10.48
C LEU A 307 4.06 -10.42 -12.00
N LYS A 308 3.97 -9.27 -12.67
CA LYS A 308 4.32 -9.15 -14.10
C LYS A 308 5.81 -9.45 -14.32
N LEU A 309 6.68 -8.94 -13.46
CA LEU A 309 8.11 -9.21 -13.49
C LEU A 309 8.40 -10.69 -13.27
N GLU A 310 7.78 -11.32 -12.28
CA GLU A 310 7.94 -12.76 -12.01
C GLU A 310 7.58 -13.62 -13.22
N LYS A 311 6.41 -13.34 -13.82
CA LYS A 311 5.93 -14.06 -15.00
C LYS A 311 6.86 -13.89 -16.19
N TYR A 312 7.44 -12.70 -16.36
CA TYR A 312 8.40 -12.42 -17.43
C TYR A 312 9.75 -13.11 -17.18
N LEU A 313 10.25 -13.10 -15.94
CA LEU A 313 11.51 -13.74 -15.55
C LEU A 313 11.49 -15.25 -15.81
N ARG A 314 10.42 -15.94 -15.40
CA ARG A 314 10.25 -17.38 -15.65
C ARG A 314 10.31 -17.76 -17.13
N GLY A 315 9.96 -16.84 -18.04
CA GLY A 315 10.02 -17.08 -19.47
C GLY A 315 11.40 -16.84 -20.10
N ILE A 316 12.32 -16.17 -19.42
CA ILE A 316 13.62 -15.77 -19.98
C ILE A 316 14.75 -16.58 -19.38
N ASP A 317 14.78 -16.66 -18.06
CA ASP A 317 15.88 -17.28 -17.33
C ASP A 317 15.31 -18.17 -16.23
N PRO A 318 15.17 -19.49 -16.47
CA PRO A 318 14.61 -20.41 -15.47
C PRO A 318 15.51 -20.58 -14.24
N ASP A 319 16.81 -20.25 -14.35
CA ASP A 319 17.75 -20.25 -13.24
C ASP A 319 17.71 -18.94 -12.42
N ALA A 320 17.03 -17.90 -12.92
CA ALA A 320 16.90 -16.64 -12.20
C ALA A 320 15.91 -16.79 -11.04
N PHE A 321 16.25 -16.18 -9.91
CA PHE A 321 15.35 -16.07 -8.78
C PHE A 321 15.14 -14.62 -8.40
N VAL A 322 14.03 -14.39 -7.72
CA VAL A 322 13.66 -13.07 -7.22
C VAL A 322 13.39 -13.18 -5.74
N THR A 323 13.92 -12.25 -4.98
CA THR A 323 13.54 -12.05 -3.58
C THR A 323 12.64 -10.83 -3.47
N TYR A 324 11.60 -10.96 -2.65
CA TYR A 324 10.65 -9.90 -2.37
C TYR A 324 10.80 -9.47 -0.92
N VAL A 325 11.12 -8.20 -0.71
CA VAL A 325 11.09 -7.59 0.62
C VAL A 325 9.95 -6.58 0.65
N ASN A 326 9.00 -6.82 1.55
CA ASN A 326 7.93 -5.88 1.82
C ASN A 326 8.52 -4.64 2.52
N THR A 327 8.26 -3.45 1.99
CA THR A 327 8.68 -2.20 2.63
C THR A 327 7.47 -1.43 3.13
N SER A 328 7.56 -0.92 4.37
CA SER A 328 6.54 -0.10 5.00
C SER A 328 6.58 1.36 4.51
N GLN A 329 7.75 1.85 4.09
CA GLN A 329 7.91 3.24 3.65
C GLN A 329 9.04 3.37 2.63
N ILE A 330 8.80 4.15 1.58
CA ILE A 330 9.81 4.56 0.59
C ILE A 330 9.72 6.08 0.48
N THR A 331 10.85 6.75 0.64
CA THR A 331 10.96 8.20 0.56
C THR A 331 11.96 8.58 -0.52
N GLY A 332 11.64 9.55 -1.37
CA GLY A 332 12.54 10.07 -2.40
C GLY A 332 11.88 10.33 -3.76
N HIS A 333 12.68 10.87 -4.68
CA HIS A 333 12.27 11.17 -6.06
C HIS A 333 11.74 9.90 -6.76
N GLY A 334 10.56 10.00 -7.40
CA GLY A 334 9.87 8.87 -8.02
C GLY A 334 8.93 8.09 -7.09
N PHE A 335 8.97 8.37 -5.78
CA PHE A 335 8.05 7.83 -4.76
C PHE A 335 7.37 8.98 -3.99
N ARG A 336 6.67 8.66 -2.89
CA ARG A 336 5.92 9.65 -2.11
C ARG A 336 6.88 10.77 -1.66
N TRP A 337 6.59 12.00 -2.07
CA TRP A 337 7.25 13.18 -1.56
C TRP A 337 6.76 13.43 -0.14
N VAL A 338 7.69 13.73 0.77
CA VAL A 338 7.37 14.45 2.00
C VAL A 338 7.13 15.91 1.63
#